data_AF-A0A8J5YRJ2-F1
#
_entry.id   AF-A0A8J5YRJ2-F1
#
_cell.length_a   1.000
_cell.length_b   1.000
_cell.length_c   1.000
_cell.angle_alpha   90.00
_cell.angle_beta   90.00
_cell.angle_gamma   90.00
#
_symmetry.space_group_name_H-M   'P 1'
#
loop_
_entity.id
_entity.type
_entity.pdbx_description
1 polymer ?
#
loop_
_entity_poly.entity_id
_entity_poly.type
_entity_poly.pdbx_seq_one_letter_code
_entity_poly.pdbx_strand_id
1 'polypeptide(L)'
;MAVVAVGCLYAYLGHGEKHGIAIVGDLKKGLNPSSIHYLNFDRRYLPATIRAGVVTGLISMVEGIAIGRSFAIIKNEQIDGNKEMIAYGFMNIIGSLTSCYLTTGPFSKTAVNVNSGCKTPMPNVVQGFCMMLTLLFLAPIFSYTPLVALAAIIMSAMLGLINYEEMYHLYKVDKFDFAICMAAFFGVSFGSMDIGLLLSVGLSLLRALLYVARPAACKLGRLPNTSLYRDTEQYPGTMSLEGILVLQLGSPVYFANCSYIRERILRYINEEDAVTEYRTEHILLDLSGVASIDMSGIHTFIELIRVLKGKHIKLGIVNPRIEVLEKMTLAKFVDVLGKQAFYLSIEEAIQSCRFTMDTSTKEEAWGSSKTEDVV
;
A
#
# COMPACT_ATOMS: atom_id res chain seq x y z
N MET A 1 -24.30 28.73 12.42
CA MET A 1 -24.84 30.10 12.21
C MET A 1 -25.40 30.71 13.48
N ALA A 2 -26.35 30.07 14.18
CA ALA A 2 -26.93 30.62 15.42
C ALA A 2 -25.88 31.01 16.48
N VAL A 3 -24.89 30.14 16.74
CA VAL A 3 -23.80 30.43 17.71
C VAL A 3 -23.00 31.67 17.33
N VAL A 4 -22.72 31.88 16.05
CA VAL A 4 -21.98 33.06 15.57
C VAL A 4 -22.85 34.31 15.69
N ALA A 5 -24.11 34.25 15.26
CA ALA A 5 -25.03 35.39 15.32
C ALA A 5 -25.29 35.84 16.77
N VAL A 6 -25.57 34.90 17.67
CA VAL A 6 -25.76 35.15 19.11
C VAL A 6 -24.47 35.65 19.74
N GLY A 7 -23.32 35.05 19.39
CA GLY A 7 -22.01 35.49 19.86
C GLY A 7 -21.67 36.92 19.45
N CYS A 8 -21.90 37.29 18.19
CA CYS A 8 -21.72 38.67 17.70
C CYS A 8 -22.65 39.64 18.43
N LEU A 9 -23.94 39.29 18.58
CA LEU A 9 -24.91 40.14 19.27
C LEU A 9 -24.52 40.37 20.73
N TYR A 10 -24.11 39.32 21.42
CA TYR A 10 -23.66 39.39 22.81
C TYR A 10 -22.37 40.21 22.96
N ALA A 11 -21.39 40.00 22.09
CA ALA A 11 -20.14 40.76 22.11
C ALA A 11 -20.34 42.24 21.77
N TYR A 12 -21.27 42.55 20.87
CA TYR A 12 -21.63 43.92 20.50
C TYR A 12 -22.38 44.63 21.64
N LEU A 13 -23.47 44.04 22.16
CA LEU A 13 -24.28 44.65 23.22
C LEU A 13 -23.54 44.71 24.56
N GLY A 14 -22.80 43.65 24.89
CA GLY A 14 -22.03 43.52 26.13
C GLY A 14 -20.71 44.29 26.12
N HIS A 15 -20.36 45.00 25.04
CA HIS A 15 -19.05 45.63 24.87
C HIS A 15 -17.91 44.65 25.20
N GLY A 16 -17.88 43.51 24.51
CA GLY A 16 -16.98 42.38 24.82
C GLY A 16 -15.50 42.77 24.87
N GLU A 17 -15.08 43.76 24.08
CA GLU A 17 -13.71 44.32 24.13
C GLU A 17 -13.34 44.86 25.51
N LYS A 18 -14.28 45.52 26.20
CA LYS A 18 -14.06 46.07 27.55
C LYS A 18 -13.92 44.98 28.61
N HIS A 19 -14.41 43.78 28.32
CA HIS A 19 -14.37 42.62 29.20
C HIS A 19 -13.28 41.61 28.79
N GLY A 20 -12.39 41.97 27.87
CA GLY A 20 -11.28 41.12 27.44
C GLY A 20 -11.66 39.95 26.53
N ILE A 21 -12.87 39.96 25.94
CA ILE A 21 -13.27 38.95 24.96
C ILE A 21 -12.56 39.24 23.64
N ALA A 22 -11.68 38.34 23.23
CA ALA A 22 -11.00 38.45 21.95
C ALA A 22 -11.99 38.26 20.79
N ILE A 23 -12.08 39.25 19.92
CA ILE A 23 -12.89 39.25 18.69
C ILE A 23 -11.99 39.19 17.46
N VAL A 24 -12.57 38.88 16.30
CA VAL A 24 -11.85 38.83 15.00
C VAL A 24 -11.21 40.18 14.66
N GLY A 25 -11.84 41.30 15.00
CA GLY A 25 -11.30 42.64 14.75
C GLY A 25 -11.58 43.13 13.32
N ASP A 26 -10.88 44.17 12.89
CA ASP A 26 -11.20 44.88 11.65
C ASP A 26 -11.00 44.01 10.40
N LEU A 27 -12.06 43.86 9.60
CA LEU A 27 -12.07 43.08 8.36
C LEU A 27 -12.17 44.04 7.18
N LYS A 28 -11.17 44.00 6.29
CA LYS A 28 -11.19 44.79 5.06
C LYS A 28 -12.42 44.42 4.22
N LYS A 29 -13.30 45.40 4.03
CA LYS A 29 -14.51 45.26 3.22
C LYS A 29 -14.16 45.15 1.74
N GLY A 30 -14.87 44.29 1.02
CA GLY A 30 -14.74 44.14 -0.43
C GLY A 30 -14.00 42.88 -0.86
N LEU A 31 -13.80 42.75 -2.16
CA LEU A 31 -13.06 41.65 -2.77
C LEU A 31 -11.57 41.98 -2.83
N ASN A 32 -10.73 40.96 -2.70
CA ASN A 32 -9.30 41.13 -2.87
C ASN A 32 -8.99 41.60 -4.30
N PRO A 33 -8.15 42.65 -4.47
CA PRO A 33 -7.69 43.04 -5.79
C PRO A 33 -6.80 41.95 -6.40
N SER A 34 -6.58 42.02 -7.71
CA SER A 34 -5.69 41.09 -8.40
C SER A 34 -4.27 41.15 -7.81
N SER A 35 -3.72 39.98 -7.50
CA SER A 35 -2.39 39.83 -6.90
C SER A 35 -1.27 39.54 -7.89
N ILE A 36 -1.57 39.60 -9.19
CA ILE A 36 -0.62 39.29 -10.27
C ILE A 36 0.66 40.13 -10.15
N HIS A 37 0.52 41.39 -9.74
CA HIS A 37 1.65 42.31 -9.58
C HIS A 37 2.59 41.97 -8.42
N TYR A 38 2.18 41.09 -7.49
CA TYR A 38 3.01 40.65 -6.36
C TYR A 38 3.88 39.42 -6.68
N LEU A 39 3.78 38.85 -7.89
CA LEU A 39 4.62 37.72 -8.29
C LEU A 39 6.08 38.15 -8.40
N ASN A 40 6.90 37.66 -7.46
CA ASN A 40 8.32 37.93 -7.41
C ASN A 40 9.12 36.68 -7.81
N PHE A 41 9.90 36.79 -8.89
CA PHE A 41 10.76 35.72 -9.42
C PHE A 41 12.24 35.88 -9.04
N ASP A 42 12.54 36.65 -7.99
CA ASP A 42 13.90 36.78 -7.46
C ASP A 42 14.44 35.40 -7.04
N ARG A 43 15.66 35.10 -7.52
CA ARG A 43 16.39 33.86 -7.26
C ARG A 43 16.58 33.58 -5.77
N ARG A 44 16.57 34.61 -4.92
CA ARG A 44 16.70 34.46 -3.47
C ARG A 44 15.53 33.69 -2.84
N TYR A 45 14.31 33.90 -3.31
CA TYR A 45 13.09 33.32 -2.72
C TYR A 45 12.59 32.09 -3.49
N LEU A 46 12.95 31.98 -4.77
CA LEU A 46 12.49 30.93 -5.66
C LEU A 46 12.67 29.49 -5.10
N PRO A 47 13.84 29.10 -4.54
CA PRO A 47 14.03 27.74 -4.04
C PRO A 47 13.12 27.41 -2.85
N ALA A 48 12.92 28.37 -1.94
CA ALA A 48 12.08 28.20 -0.77
C ALA A 48 10.59 28.08 -1.17
N THR A 49 10.14 28.94 -2.09
CA THR A 49 8.75 28.92 -2.58
C THR A 49 8.45 27.68 -3.40
N ILE A 50 9.37 27.21 -4.26
CA ILE A 50 9.18 25.95 -5.00
C ILE A 50 9.08 24.78 -4.03
N ARG A 51 9.98 24.68 -3.05
CA ARG A 51 9.94 23.61 -2.04
C ARG A 51 8.63 23.62 -1.27
N ALA A 52 8.20 24.79 -0.79
CA ALA A 52 6.92 24.94 -0.08
C ALA A 52 5.72 24.60 -0.99
N GLY A 53 5.73 25.04 -2.24
CA GLY A 53 4.66 24.80 -3.21
C GLY A 53 4.51 23.32 -3.57
N VAL A 54 5.62 22.60 -3.79
CA VAL A 54 5.60 21.16 -4.06
C VAL A 54 5.04 20.39 -2.86
N VAL A 55 5.54 20.67 -1.65
CA VAL A 55 5.10 19.96 -0.44
C VAL A 55 3.63 20.23 -0.16
N THR A 56 3.23 21.50 -0.10
CA THR A 56 1.85 21.88 0.24
C THR A 56 0.87 21.49 -0.87
N GLY A 57 1.25 21.58 -2.14
CA GLY A 57 0.43 21.14 -3.27
C GLY A 57 0.18 19.64 -3.27
N LEU A 58 1.20 18.82 -2.98
CA LEU A 58 1.01 17.37 -2.82
C LEU A 58 0.07 17.04 -1.65
N ILE A 59 0.24 17.71 -0.51
CA ILE A 59 -0.63 17.51 0.66
C ILE A 59 -2.08 17.88 0.31
N SER A 60 -2.29 19.05 -0.30
CA SER A 60 -3.60 19.51 -0.75
C SER A 60 -4.29 18.52 -1.68
N MET A 61 -3.54 17.96 -2.63
CA MET A 61 -4.05 16.99 -3.58
C MET A 61 -4.42 15.67 -2.90
N VAL A 62 -3.55 15.14 -2.04
CA VAL A 62 -3.79 13.89 -1.32
C VAL A 62 -5.00 14.02 -0.41
N GLU A 63 -5.09 15.11 0.36
CA GLU A 63 -6.24 15.41 1.23
C GLU A 63 -7.53 15.51 0.41
N GLY A 64 -7.49 16.28 -0.69
CA GLY A 64 -8.64 16.49 -1.56
C GLY A 64 -9.17 15.21 -2.20
N ILE A 65 -8.28 14.37 -2.73
CA ILE A 65 -8.64 13.09 -3.34
C ILE A 65 -9.13 12.09 -2.29
N ALA A 66 -8.51 12.06 -1.11
CA ALA A 66 -8.94 11.18 -0.01
C ALA A 66 -10.38 11.50 0.40
N ILE A 67 -10.70 12.77 0.62
CA ILE A 67 -12.05 13.22 0.98
C ILE A 67 -13.03 12.93 -0.15
N GLY A 68 -12.66 13.24 -1.40
CA GLY A 68 -13.47 12.91 -2.57
C GLY A 68 -13.84 11.43 -2.60
N ARG A 69 -12.85 10.53 -2.47
CA ARG A 69 -13.07 9.08 -2.46
C ARG A 69 -13.96 8.61 -1.33
N SER A 70 -13.77 9.13 -0.11
CA SER A 70 -14.62 8.77 1.04
C SER A 70 -16.09 9.07 0.78
N PHE A 71 -16.41 10.25 0.21
CA PHE A 71 -17.78 10.59 -0.13
C PHE A 71 -18.30 9.88 -1.39
N ALA A 72 -17.43 9.56 -2.35
CA ALA A 72 -17.81 8.79 -3.54
C ALA A 72 -18.24 7.37 -3.18
N ILE A 73 -17.61 6.73 -2.19
CA ILE A 73 -18.03 5.43 -1.67
C ILE A 73 -19.45 5.53 -1.07
N ILE A 74 -19.72 6.57 -0.27
CA ILE A 74 -21.05 6.80 0.32
C ILE A 74 -22.12 7.03 -0.76
N LYS A 75 -21.78 7.76 -1.83
CA LYS A 75 -22.69 8.05 -2.94
C LYS A 75 -22.73 6.98 -4.04
N ASN A 76 -21.88 5.96 -3.95
CA ASN A 76 -21.64 4.97 -5.00
C ASN A 76 -21.30 5.63 -6.37
N GLU A 77 -20.46 6.66 -6.35
CA GLU A 77 -19.98 7.37 -7.53
C GLU A 77 -18.52 6.99 -7.84
N GLN A 78 -18.11 7.10 -9.11
CA GLN A 78 -16.73 6.90 -9.50
C GLN A 78 -16.01 8.24 -9.64
N ILE A 79 -14.88 8.38 -8.94
CA ILE A 79 -14.00 9.54 -9.06
C ILE A 79 -12.77 9.17 -9.86
N ASP A 80 -12.48 10.00 -10.86
CA ASP A 80 -11.24 9.94 -11.65
C ASP A 80 -10.18 10.83 -11.01
N GLY A 81 -9.16 10.21 -10.41
CA GLY A 81 -8.08 10.92 -9.72
C GLY A 81 -7.29 11.88 -10.63
N ASN A 82 -7.18 11.58 -11.92
CA ASN A 82 -6.47 12.47 -12.86
C ASN A 82 -7.26 13.76 -13.10
N LYS A 83 -8.59 13.65 -13.20
CA LYS A 83 -9.47 14.83 -13.35
C LYS A 83 -9.49 15.68 -12.09
N GLU A 84 -9.54 15.05 -10.91
CA GLU A 84 -9.43 15.76 -9.63
C GLU A 84 -8.09 16.50 -9.52
N MET A 85 -6.98 15.87 -9.91
CA MET A 85 -5.66 16.51 -9.88
C MET A 85 -5.63 17.79 -10.75
N ILE A 86 -6.18 17.71 -11.96
CA ILE A 86 -6.29 18.86 -12.86
C ILE A 86 -7.18 19.95 -12.24
N ALA A 87 -8.32 19.57 -11.64
CA ALA A 87 -9.24 20.51 -10.99
C ALA A 87 -8.58 21.26 -9.81
N TYR A 88 -7.91 20.56 -8.90
CA TYR A 88 -7.17 21.18 -7.79
C TYR A 88 -6.04 22.09 -8.28
N GLY A 89 -5.34 21.70 -9.35
CA GLY A 89 -4.30 22.52 -9.99
C GLY A 89 -4.88 23.82 -10.53
N PHE A 90 -5.91 23.75 -11.37
CA PHE A 90 -6.57 24.94 -11.94
C PHE A 90 -7.18 25.85 -10.87
N MET A 91 -7.86 25.28 -9.87
CA MET A 91 -8.44 26.04 -8.76
C MET A 91 -7.38 26.87 -8.02
N ASN A 92 -6.23 26.26 -7.70
CA ASN A 92 -5.16 26.96 -6.99
C ASN A 92 -4.38 27.95 -7.86
N ILE A 93 -4.22 27.67 -9.15
CA ILE A 93 -3.65 28.64 -10.10
C ILE A 93 -4.54 29.89 -10.16
N ILE A 94 -5.84 29.73 -10.38
CA ILE A 94 -6.79 30.86 -10.45
C ILE A 94 -6.85 31.58 -9.09
N GLY A 95 -6.91 30.83 -7.98
CA GLY A 95 -6.91 31.38 -6.63
C GLY A 95 -5.68 32.23 -6.33
N SER A 96 -4.49 31.82 -6.78
CA SER A 96 -3.23 32.54 -6.55
C SER A 96 -3.22 33.95 -7.16
N LEU A 97 -4.03 34.21 -8.19
CA LEU A 97 -4.17 35.53 -8.85
C LEU A 97 -5.07 36.50 -8.07
N THR A 98 -5.71 36.05 -6.99
CA THR A 98 -6.67 36.82 -6.15
C THR A 98 -6.28 36.85 -4.67
N SER A 99 -4.98 36.64 -4.36
CA SER A 99 -4.45 36.51 -2.99
C SER A 99 -5.09 35.39 -2.17
N CYS A 100 -5.56 34.32 -2.82
CA CYS A 100 -6.08 33.15 -2.11
C CYS A 100 -4.92 32.31 -1.55
N TYR A 101 -5.10 31.75 -0.35
CA TYR A 101 -4.20 30.72 0.16
C TYR A 101 -4.49 29.37 -0.51
N LEU A 102 -3.57 28.41 -0.34
CA LEU A 102 -3.72 27.08 -0.93
C LEU A 102 -5.05 26.43 -0.47
N THR A 103 -5.91 26.14 -1.43
CA THR A 103 -7.23 25.57 -1.18
C THR A 103 -7.19 24.06 -1.40
N THR A 104 -7.64 23.32 -0.39
CA THR A 104 -7.73 21.85 -0.36
C THR A 104 -9.20 21.40 -0.38
N GLY A 105 -9.46 20.09 -0.28
CA GLY A 105 -10.82 19.56 -0.17
C GLY A 105 -11.38 19.74 1.24
N PRO A 106 -12.39 20.60 1.50
CA PRO A 106 -12.85 20.86 2.86
C PRO A 106 -13.81 19.79 3.35
N PHE A 107 -13.35 18.87 4.22
CA PHE A 107 -14.16 17.77 4.75
C PHE A 107 -15.51 18.26 5.33
N SER A 108 -15.46 19.22 6.26
CA SER A 108 -16.66 19.69 6.99
C SER A 108 -17.73 20.28 6.06
N LYS A 109 -17.33 21.06 5.04
CA LYS A 109 -18.27 21.67 4.10
C LYS A 109 -18.90 20.63 3.18
N THR A 110 -18.09 19.70 2.69
CA THR A 110 -18.58 18.59 1.86
C THR A 110 -19.54 17.70 2.63
N ALA A 111 -19.23 17.37 3.88
CA ALA A 111 -20.11 16.59 4.75
C ALA A 111 -21.50 17.23 4.91
N VAL A 112 -21.55 18.55 5.16
CA VAL A 112 -22.81 19.28 5.28
C VAL A 112 -23.59 19.27 3.97
N ASN A 113 -22.94 19.46 2.82
CA ASN A 113 -23.60 19.41 1.52
C ASN A 113 -24.18 18.03 1.22
N VAL A 114 -23.45 16.95 1.55
CA VAL A 114 -23.92 15.58 1.37
C VAL A 114 -25.10 15.28 2.30
N ASN A 115 -25.00 15.65 3.58
CA ASN A 115 -26.08 15.48 4.57
C ASN A 115 -27.33 16.31 4.24
N SER A 116 -27.16 17.45 3.55
CA SER A 116 -28.25 18.29 3.07
C SER A 116 -28.91 17.75 1.79
N GLY A 117 -28.46 16.60 1.28
CA GLY A 117 -29.05 15.95 0.10
C GLY A 117 -28.63 16.56 -1.24
N CYS A 118 -27.53 17.32 -1.29
CA CYS A 118 -27.07 17.94 -2.53
C CYS A 118 -26.53 16.90 -3.53
N LYS A 119 -27.07 16.94 -4.76
CA LYS A 119 -26.74 16.01 -5.86
C LYS A 119 -25.91 16.61 -6.99
N THR A 120 -25.77 17.94 -7.04
CA THR A 120 -25.04 18.67 -8.10
C THR A 120 -23.92 19.52 -7.47
N PRO A 121 -22.93 19.99 -8.24
CA PRO A 121 -21.89 20.89 -7.74
C PRO A 121 -22.35 22.35 -7.56
N MET A 122 -23.60 22.68 -7.94
CA MET A 122 -24.16 24.03 -7.82
C MET A 122 -24.15 24.65 -6.42
N PRO A 123 -24.28 23.90 -5.30
CA PRO A 123 -24.16 24.48 -3.97
C PRO A 123 -22.83 25.20 -3.75
N ASN A 124 -21.73 24.75 -4.35
CA ASN A 124 -20.44 25.43 -4.24
C ASN A 124 -20.45 26.80 -4.93
N VAL A 125 -21.17 26.93 -6.05
CA VAL A 125 -21.35 28.20 -6.77
C VAL A 125 -22.19 29.16 -5.93
N VAL A 126 -23.32 28.69 -5.40
CA VAL A 126 -24.20 29.48 -4.53
C VAL A 126 -23.43 29.92 -3.29
N GLN A 127 -22.64 29.04 -2.69
CA GLN A 127 -21.79 29.34 -1.54
C GLN A 127 -20.75 30.41 -1.88
N GLY A 128 -20.10 30.34 -3.04
CA GLY A 128 -19.17 31.36 -3.51
C GLY A 128 -19.84 32.73 -3.66
N PHE A 129 -21.05 32.76 -4.23
CA PHE A 129 -21.84 33.99 -4.36
C PHE A 129 -22.26 34.56 -2.98
N CYS A 130 -22.73 33.71 -2.07
CA CYS A 130 -23.05 34.13 -0.70
C CYS A 130 -21.81 34.66 0.04
N MET A 131 -20.63 34.06 -0.17
CA MET A 131 -19.38 34.53 0.42
C MET A 131 -19.01 35.91 -0.14
N MET A 132 -19.16 36.12 -1.45
CA MET A 132 -18.95 37.43 -2.08
C MET A 132 -19.87 38.49 -1.48
N LEU A 133 -21.18 38.23 -1.35
CA LEU A 133 -22.12 39.15 -0.71
C LEU A 133 -21.75 39.42 0.75
N THR A 134 -21.30 38.39 1.48
CA THR A 134 -20.89 38.52 2.87
C THR A 134 -19.70 39.48 3.02
N LEU A 135 -18.69 39.37 2.16
CA LEU A 135 -17.52 40.26 2.16
C LEU A 135 -17.86 41.70 1.74
N LEU A 136 -18.84 41.87 0.84
CA LEU A 136 -19.26 43.18 0.35
C LEU A 136 -20.16 43.94 1.33
N PHE A 137 -21.03 43.25 2.07
CA PHE A 137 -22.06 43.91 2.88
C PHE A 137 -21.96 43.62 4.38
N LEU A 138 -21.59 42.39 4.76
CA LEU A 138 -21.66 41.90 6.14
C LEU A 138 -20.29 41.87 6.85
N ALA A 139 -19.18 42.14 6.16
CA ALA A 139 -17.84 42.12 6.77
C ALA A 139 -17.73 42.93 8.08
N PRO A 140 -18.30 44.15 8.21
CA PRO A 140 -18.26 44.90 9.47
C PRO A 140 -18.99 44.19 10.63
N ILE A 141 -20.05 43.42 10.34
CA ILE A 141 -20.81 42.70 11.36
C ILE A 141 -19.99 41.51 11.89
N PHE A 142 -19.27 40.82 11.00
CA PHE A 142 -18.42 39.69 11.37
C PHE A 142 -17.16 40.11 12.14
N SER A 143 -16.77 41.39 12.13
CA SER A 143 -15.67 41.92 12.97
C SER A 143 -15.88 41.64 14.47
N TYR A 144 -17.13 41.68 14.92
CA TYR A 144 -17.51 41.42 16.32
C TYR A 144 -17.58 39.94 16.70
N THR A 145 -17.21 39.03 15.80
CA THR A 145 -17.29 37.59 16.07
C THR A 145 -16.31 37.20 17.18
N PRO A 146 -16.77 36.58 18.29
CA PRO A 146 -15.88 36.12 19.34
C PRO A 146 -15.01 34.96 18.87
N LEU A 147 -13.71 34.99 19.15
CA LEU A 147 -12.80 33.88 18.86
C LEU A 147 -13.21 32.59 19.57
N VAL A 148 -13.81 32.71 20.77
CA VAL A 148 -14.33 31.57 21.54
C VAL A 148 -15.45 30.84 20.78
N ALA A 149 -16.32 31.58 20.08
CA ALA A 149 -17.39 30.97 19.29
C ALA A 149 -16.82 30.21 18.08
N LEU A 150 -15.79 30.76 17.42
CA LEU A 150 -15.09 30.08 16.32
C LEU A 150 -14.37 28.82 16.83
N ALA A 151 -13.65 28.91 17.96
CA ALA A 151 -12.98 27.77 18.57
C ALA A 151 -13.97 26.65 18.94
N ALA A 152 -15.11 26.99 19.53
CA ALA A 152 -16.14 26.03 19.89
C ALA A 152 -16.72 25.31 18.65
N ILE A 153 -16.94 26.03 17.54
CA ILE A 153 -17.42 25.43 16.29
C ILE A 153 -16.37 24.48 15.71
N ILE A 154 -15.09 24.87 15.70
CA ILE A 154 -14.01 24.02 15.21
C ILE A 154 -13.89 22.76 16.07
N MET A 155 -13.86 22.89 17.39
CA MET A 155 -13.79 21.75 18.33
C MET A 155 -14.98 20.80 18.14
N SER A 156 -16.20 21.33 18.05
CA SER A 156 -17.40 20.53 17.82
C SER A 156 -17.36 19.78 16.48
N ALA A 157 -16.82 20.39 15.43
CA ALA A 157 -16.71 19.75 14.12
C ALA A 157 -15.62 18.65 14.11
N MET A 158 -14.51 18.86 14.81
CA MET A 158 -13.40 17.91 14.86
C MET A 158 -13.69 16.69 15.72
N LEU A 159 -14.42 16.83 16.82
CA LEU A 159 -14.80 15.69 17.68
C LEU A 159 -15.61 14.63 16.92
N GLY A 160 -16.49 15.05 16.00
CA GLY A 160 -17.25 14.14 15.16
C GLY A 160 -16.43 13.39 14.10
N LEU A 161 -15.15 13.76 13.91
CA LEU A 161 -14.25 13.15 12.94
C LEU A 161 -13.42 12.01 13.53
N ILE A 162 -13.38 11.89 14.86
CA ILE A 162 -12.57 10.87 15.53
C ILE A 162 -13.33 9.54 15.51
N ASN A 163 -12.89 8.61 14.66
CA ASN A 163 -13.46 7.28 14.55
C ASN A 163 -12.69 6.26 15.41
N TYR A 164 -13.08 6.16 16.69
CA TYR A 164 -12.44 5.23 17.63
C TYR A 164 -12.68 3.74 17.28
N GLU A 165 -13.82 3.43 16.66
CA GLU A 165 -14.17 2.05 16.27
C GLU A 165 -13.23 1.53 15.19
N GLU A 166 -12.93 2.35 14.18
CA GLU A 166 -11.95 2.00 13.15
C GLU A 166 -10.55 1.78 13.74
N MET A 167 -10.11 2.63 14.66
CA MET A 167 -8.80 2.47 15.31
C MET A 167 -8.70 1.13 16.07
N TYR A 168 -9.76 0.74 16.79
CA TYR A 168 -9.83 -0.55 17.48
C TYR A 168 -9.89 -1.73 16.50
N HIS A 169 -10.64 -1.57 15.41
CA HIS A 169 -10.72 -2.58 14.36
C HIS A 169 -9.36 -2.81 13.69
N LEU A 170 -8.61 -1.75 13.38
CA LEU A 170 -7.24 -1.83 12.86
C LEU A 170 -6.34 -2.60 13.84
N TYR A 171 -6.40 -2.29 15.13
CA TYR A 171 -5.63 -3.01 16.15
C TYR A 171 -5.92 -4.51 16.18
N LYS A 172 -7.19 -4.90 16.01
CA LYS A 172 -7.63 -6.30 16.06
C LYS A 172 -7.28 -7.08 14.79
N VAL A 173 -7.35 -6.43 13.63
CA VAL A 173 -7.11 -7.07 12.32
C VAL A 173 -5.62 -7.09 11.99
N ASP A 174 -4.95 -5.95 12.08
CA ASP A 174 -3.55 -5.83 11.67
C ASP A 174 -2.78 -4.82 12.53
N LYS A 175 -1.91 -5.39 13.38
CA LYS A 175 -1.09 -4.62 14.32
C LYS A 175 -0.12 -3.66 13.62
N PHE A 176 0.33 -3.97 12.41
CA PHE A 176 1.24 -3.10 11.65
C PHE A 176 0.47 -1.90 11.06
N ASP A 177 -0.75 -2.08 10.57
CA ASP A 177 -1.58 -0.95 10.11
C ASP A 177 -1.98 -0.04 11.27
N PHE A 178 -2.26 -0.62 12.44
CA PHE A 178 -2.43 0.16 13.66
C PHE A 178 -1.17 0.95 14.03
N ALA A 179 0.02 0.35 13.91
CA ALA A 179 1.28 1.06 14.17
C ALA A 179 1.50 2.23 13.19
N ILE A 180 1.16 2.07 11.90
CA ILE A 180 1.19 3.14 10.90
C ILE A 180 0.23 4.27 11.29
N CYS A 181 -0.99 3.94 11.73
CA CYS A 181 -1.96 4.90 12.21
C CYS A 181 -1.47 5.66 13.45
N MET A 182 -0.89 4.96 14.43
CA MET A 182 -0.33 5.57 15.64
C MET A 182 0.88 6.46 15.33
N ALA A 183 1.75 6.05 14.41
CA ALA A 183 2.86 6.86 13.95
C ALA A 183 2.38 8.17 13.30
N ALA A 184 1.29 8.12 12.52
CA ALA A 184 0.65 9.32 11.98
C ALA A 184 0.12 10.22 13.12
N PHE A 185 -0.65 9.65 14.04
CA PHE A 185 -1.28 10.39 15.15
C PHE A 185 -0.24 11.08 16.03
N PHE A 186 0.78 10.36 16.50
CA PHE A 186 1.83 10.92 17.34
C PHE A 186 2.76 11.85 16.57
N GLY A 187 3.04 11.56 15.30
CA GLY A 187 3.84 12.42 14.44
C GLY A 187 3.20 13.80 14.23
N VAL A 188 1.87 13.86 14.02
CA VAL A 188 1.14 15.14 13.94
C VAL A 188 1.03 15.81 15.32
N SER A 189 0.76 15.05 16.38
CA SER A 189 0.50 15.61 17.71
C SER A 189 1.74 16.21 18.38
N PHE A 190 2.91 15.60 18.22
CA PHE A 190 4.16 16.04 18.87
C PHE A 190 5.13 16.79 17.94
N GLY A 191 4.96 16.65 16.63
CA GLY A 191 5.78 17.32 15.63
C GLY A 191 4.95 18.33 14.86
N SER A 192 4.55 17.92 13.67
CA SER A 192 3.82 18.73 12.71
C SER A 192 3.14 17.83 11.67
N MET A 193 2.21 18.39 10.92
CA MET A 193 1.42 17.64 9.92
C MET A 193 2.32 16.92 8.89
N ASP A 194 3.38 17.58 8.44
CA ASP A 194 4.36 17.07 7.49
C ASP A 194 5.17 15.89 8.07
N ILE A 195 5.57 15.95 9.34
CA ILE A 195 6.29 14.84 10.01
C ILE A 195 5.38 13.63 10.15
N GLY A 196 4.13 13.82 10.62
CA GLY A 196 3.18 12.71 10.78
C GLY A 196 2.84 12.03 9.46
N LEU A 197 2.66 12.81 8.39
CA LEU A 197 2.42 12.27 7.05
C LEU A 197 3.64 11.47 6.53
N LEU A 198 4.84 12.02 6.68
CA LEU A 198 6.06 11.36 6.21
C LEU A 198 6.32 10.04 6.95
N LEU A 199 6.08 10.00 8.26
CA LEU A 199 6.16 8.76 9.05
C LEU A 199 5.15 7.71 8.58
N SER A 200 3.88 8.11 8.39
CA SER A 200 2.82 7.20 7.98
C SER A 200 3.07 6.60 6.58
N VAL A 201 3.38 7.46 5.60
CA VAL A 201 3.67 7.04 4.22
C VAL A 201 4.96 6.23 4.17
N GLY A 202 6.01 6.66 4.89
CA GLY A 202 7.28 5.94 4.96
C GLY A 202 7.13 4.53 5.52
N LEU A 203 6.39 4.37 6.62
CA LEU A 203 6.12 3.05 7.21
C LEU A 203 5.23 2.18 6.30
N SER A 204 4.25 2.77 5.62
CA SER A 204 3.41 2.05 4.65
C SER A 204 4.23 1.52 3.47
N LEU A 205 5.12 2.35 2.92
CA LEU A 205 6.04 1.95 1.86
C LEU A 205 7.03 0.90 2.34
N LEU A 206 7.59 1.06 3.54
CA LEU A 206 8.49 0.08 4.14
C LEU A 206 7.79 -1.27 4.32
N ARG A 207 6.56 -1.27 4.82
CA ARG A 207 5.72 -2.48 4.92
C ARG A 207 5.54 -3.13 3.56
N ALA A 208 5.13 -2.37 2.53
CA ALA A 208 4.96 -2.89 1.18
C ALA A 208 6.27 -3.51 0.64
N LEU A 209 7.40 -2.83 0.83
CA LEU A 209 8.73 -3.34 0.45
C LEU A 209 9.09 -4.62 1.20
N LEU A 210 8.78 -4.73 2.49
CA LEU A 210 9.02 -5.94 3.28
C LEU A 210 8.19 -7.12 2.77
N TYR A 211 6.91 -6.90 2.41
CA TYR A 211 6.07 -7.93 1.79
C TYR A 211 6.62 -8.41 0.44
N VAL A 212 7.14 -7.49 -0.38
CA VAL A 212 7.77 -7.84 -1.65
C VAL A 212 9.10 -8.57 -1.44
N ALA A 213 9.91 -8.13 -0.48
CA ALA A 213 11.25 -8.67 -0.20
C ALA A 213 11.24 -10.03 0.50
N ARG A 214 10.21 -10.30 1.32
CA ARG A 214 10.06 -11.56 2.08
C ARG A 214 8.73 -12.24 1.77
N PRO A 215 8.56 -12.73 0.53
CA PRO A 215 7.35 -13.45 0.18
C PRO A 215 7.24 -14.77 0.94
N ALA A 216 6.01 -15.15 1.28
CA ALA A 216 5.74 -16.48 1.82
C ALA A 216 5.94 -17.55 0.74
N ALA A 217 6.63 -18.62 1.10
CA ALA A 217 6.76 -19.83 0.31
C ALA A 217 6.18 -20.98 1.13
N CYS A 218 5.35 -21.82 0.52
CA CYS A 218 4.61 -22.87 1.23
C CYS A 218 5.19 -24.25 0.88
N LYS A 219 5.33 -25.12 1.87
CA LYS A 219 5.63 -26.54 1.65
C LYS A 219 4.34 -27.28 1.35
N LEU A 220 4.28 -28.00 0.24
CA LEU A 220 3.09 -28.75 -0.15
C LEU A 220 3.21 -30.22 0.27
N GLY A 221 2.17 -30.71 0.95
CA GLY A 221 1.98 -32.13 1.27
C GLY A 221 0.75 -32.70 0.57
N ARG A 222 0.70 -34.03 0.43
CA ARG A 222 -0.44 -34.71 -0.21
C ARG A 222 -1.55 -34.93 0.80
N LEU A 223 -2.78 -34.55 0.46
CA LEU A 223 -3.93 -34.83 1.33
C LEU A 223 -4.34 -36.32 1.20
N PRO A 224 -4.58 -37.05 2.31
CA PRO A 224 -4.90 -38.48 2.28
C PRO A 224 -6.10 -38.78 1.38
N ASN A 225 -6.03 -39.88 0.63
CA ASN A 225 -7.10 -40.35 -0.27
C ASN A 225 -7.50 -39.36 -1.38
N THR A 226 -6.64 -38.38 -1.71
CA THR A 226 -6.86 -37.45 -2.82
C THR A 226 -5.59 -37.26 -3.65
N SER A 227 -5.73 -36.59 -4.79
CA SER A 227 -4.63 -36.10 -5.64
C SER A 227 -4.36 -34.60 -5.40
N LEU A 228 -4.78 -34.06 -4.26
CA LEU A 228 -4.62 -32.66 -3.94
C LEU A 228 -3.38 -32.43 -3.08
N TYR A 229 -2.63 -31.39 -3.45
CA TYR A 229 -1.46 -30.92 -2.73
C TYR A 229 -1.79 -29.59 -2.06
N ARG A 230 -1.57 -29.51 -0.75
CA ARG A 230 -1.91 -28.34 0.07
C ARG A 230 -0.81 -28.04 1.06
N ASP A 231 -0.80 -26.80 1.52
CA ASP A 231 0.15 -26.33 2.52
C ASP A 231 0.07 -27.18 3.79
N THR A 232 1.22 -27.68 4.22
CA THR A 232 1.37 -28.49 5.43
C THR A 232 1.07 -27.69 6.70
N GLU A 233 1.34 -26.37 6.70
CA GLU A 233 1.04 -25.51 7.86
C GLU A 233 -0.47 -25.29 8.01
N GLN A 234 -1.18 -25.11 6.89
CA GLN A 234 -2.64 -24.93 6.90
C GLN A 234 -3.40 -26.25 7.13
N TYR A 235 -2.89 -27.37 6.61
CA TYR A 235 -3.52 -28.68 6.70
C TYR A 235 -2.56 -29.72 7.32
N PRO A 236 -2.53 -29.84 8.66
CA PRO A 236 -1.57 -30.72 9.35
C PRO A 236 -1.80 -32.23 9.11
N GLY A 237 -2.92 -32.62 8.49
CA GLY A 237 -3.19 -34.02 8.11
C GLY A 237 -2.59 -34.43 6.76
N THR A 238 -1.72 -33.61 6.16
CA THR A 238 -1.06 -33.92 4.89
C THR A 238 0.11 -34.88 5.07
N MET A 239 0.30 -35.78 4.11
CA MET A 239 1.42 -36.72 4.07
C MET A 239 2.60 -36.08 3.33
N SER A 240 3.76 -36.10 3.98
CA SER A 240 5.04 -35.78 3.33
C SER A 240 5.38 -36.83 2.29
N LEU A 241 6.12 -36.44 1.26
CA LEU A 241 6.57 -37.33 0.20
C LEU A 241 8.01 -37.74 0.50
N GLU A 242 8.27 -39.05 0.54
CA GLU A 242 9.60 -39.59 0.81
C GLU A 242 10.59 -39.13 -0.28
N GLY A 243 11.67 -38.46 0.15
CA GLY A 243 12.73 -37.95 -0.72
C GLY A 243 12.35 -36.85 -1.73
N ILE A 244 11.09 -36.38 -1.73
CA ILE A 244 10.59 -35.35 -2.66
C ILE A 244 10.04 -34.15 -1.89
N LEU A 245 10.66 -32.98 -2.08
CA LEU A 245 10.21 -31.72 -1.50
C LEU A 245 9.48 -30.87 -2.54
N VAL A 246 8.20 -30.57 -2.31
CA VAL A 246 7.40 -29.69 -3.18
C VAL A 246 7.23 -28.34 -2.52
N LEU A 247 7.70 -27.28 -3.16
CA LEU A 247 7.58 -25.90 -2.68
C LEU A 247 6.76 -25.07 -3.66
N GLN A 248 5.76 -24.36 -3.15
CA GLN A 248 4.98 -23.41 -3.92
C GLN A 248 5.50 -21.99 -3.73
N LEU A 249 5.87 -21.34 -4.83
CA LEU A 249 6.25 -19.93 -4.86
C LEU A 249 5.02 -19.09 -5.22
N GLY A 250 4.51 -18.35 -4.24
CA GLY A 250 3.29 -17.54 -4.37
C GLY A 250 3.51 -16.10 -4.82
N SER A 251 4.74 -15.70 -5.14
CA SER A 251 5.10 -14.30 -5.40
C SER A 251 5.91 -14.14 -6.69
N PRO A 252 5.81 -12.98 -7.36
CA PRO A 252 6.78 -12.59 -8.38
C PRO A 252 8.22 -12.70 -7.88
N VAL A 253 9.13 -13.11 -8.75
CA VAL A 253 10.55 -13.26 -8.41
C VAL A 253 11.31 -12.10 -9.04
N TYR A 254 11.79 -11.20 -8.18
CA TYR A 254 12.52 -9.99 -8.57
C TYR A 254 13.86 -9.90 -7.86
N PHE A 255 14.71 -8.97 -8.30
CA PHE A 255 15.97 -8.63 -7.64
C PHE A 255 15.82 -8.40 -6.11
N ALA A 256 14.70 -7.80 -5.68
CA ALA A 256 14.45 -7.50 -4.27
C ALA A 256 14.26 -8.75 -3.38
N ASN A 257 13.82 -9.88 -3.93
CA ASN A 257 13.45 -11.06 -3.15
C ASN A 257 14.13 -12.36 -3.59
N CYS A 258 14.83 -12.39 -4.74
CA CYS A 258 15.43 -13.61 -5.28
C CYS A 258 16.42 -14.27 -4.30
N SER A 259 17.27 -13.47 -3.65
CA SER A 259 18.21 -13.97 -2.63
C SER A 259 17.49 -14.60 -1.45
N TYR A 260 16.40 -13.97 -0.97
CA TYR A 260 15.58 -14.49 0.13
C TYR A 260 14.90 -15.81 -0.25
N ILE A 261 14.32 -15.89 -1.46
CA ILE A 261 13.69 -17.11 -1.97
C ILE A 261 14.70 -18.25 -2.04
N ARG A 262 15.90 -17.99 -2.58
CA ARG A 262 16.98 -18.99 -2.64
C ARG A 262 17.35 -19.51 -1.25
N GLU A 263 17.60 -18.61 -0.30
CA GLU A 263 17.92 -18.98 1.08
C GLU A 263 16.78 -19.74 1.75
N ARG A 264 15.52 -19.36 1.49
CA ARG A 264 14.35 -20.03 2.05
C ARG A 264 14.18 -21.44 1.48
N ILE A 265 14.40 -21.64 0.18
CA ILE A 265 14.41 -22.98 -0.45
C ILE A 265 15.49 -23.84 0.20
N LEU A 266 16.72 -23.33 0.33
CA LEU A 266 17.80 -24.07 0.96
C LEU A 266 17.52 -24.40 2.44
N ARG A 267 16.85 -23.50 3.14
CA ARG A 267 16.41 -23.73 4.53
C ARG A 267 15.37 -24.85 4.61
N TYR A 268 14.36 -24.86 3.72
CA TYR A 268 13.37 -25.94 3.69
C TYR A 268 14.01 -27.31 3.43
N ILE A 269 15.02 -27.40 2.58
CA ILE A 269 15.77 -28.65 2.36
C ILE A 269 16.44 -29.12 3.65
N ASN A 270 17.15 -28.21 4.33
CA ASN A 270 17.85 -28.56 5.56
C ASN A 270 16.87 -28.91 6.71
N GLU A 271 15.72 -28.25 6.77
CA GLU A 271 14.64 -28.55 7.72
C GLU A 271 14.04 -29.94 7.43
N GLU A 272 13.85 -30.31 6.16
CA GLU A 272 13.35 -31.63 5.78
C GLU A 272 14.34 -32.74 6.12
N ASP A 273 15.60 -32.58 5.70
CA ASP A 273 16.68 -33.55 5.96
C ASP A 273 16.96 -33.76 7.46
N ALA A 274 16.55 -32.82 8.32
CA ALA A 274 16.68 -32.94 9.77
C ALA A 274 15.51 -33.69 10.43
N VAL A 275 14.34 -33.72 9.77
CA VAL A 275 13.10 -34.30 10.32
C VAL A 275 12.85 -35.70 9.79
N THR A 276 13.16 -35.96 8.52
CA THR A 276 12.95 -37.26 7.89
C THR A 276 14.22 -38.10 7.89
N GLU A 277 14.09 -39.42 8.08
CA GLU A 277 15.22 -40.36 7.89
C GLU A 277 15.70 -40.41 6.42
N TYR A 278 14.84 -39.98 5.50
CA TYR A 278 15.14 -39.88 4.07
C TYR A 278 15.76 -38.54 3.74
N ARG A 279 16.84 -38.58 2.95
CA ARG A 279 17.46 -37.38 2.38
C ARG A 279 16.66 -36.89 1.18
N THR A 280 16.53 -35.58 1.04
CA THR A 280 15.85 -34.97 -0.10
C THR A 280 16.66 -35.19 -1.39
N GLU A 281 16.12 -35.94 -2.35
CA GLU A 281 16.77 -36.18 -3.65
C GLU A 281 16.18 -35.32 -4.77
N HIS A 282 14.92 -34.92 -4.62
CA HIS A 282 14.18 -34.18 -5.63
C HIS A 282 13.47 -32.96 -5.03
N ILE A 283 13.57 -31.81 -5.70
CA ILE A 283 12.85 -30.59 -5.36
C ILE A 283 11.98 -30.18 -6.53
N LEU A 284 10.69 -29.96 -6.28
CA LEU A 284 9.73 -29.46 -7.24
C LEU A 284 9.30 -28.05 -6.83
N LEU A 285 9.56 -27.07 -7.70
CA LEU A 285 9.11 -25.69 -7.52
C LEU A 285 7.84 -25.47 -8.33
N ASP A 286 6.71 -25.30 -7.65
CA ASP A 286 5.47 -24.85 -8.25
C ASP A 286 5.50 -23.33 -8.47
N LEU A 287 5.54 -22.94 -9.75
CA LEU A 287 5.57 -21.56 -10.21
C LEU A 287 4.18 -21.05 -10.63
N SER A 288 3.10 -21.78 -10.35
CA SER A 288 1.72 -21.35 -10.68
C SER A 288 1.38 -19.96 -10.13
N GLY A 289 1.90 -19.65 -8.93
CA GLY A 289 1.72 -18.37 -8.23
C GLY A 289 2.67 -17.26 -8.68
N VAL A 290 3.68 -17.57 -9.50
CA VAL A 290 4.67 -16.60 -9.97
C VAL A 290 4.13 -15.87 -11.18
N ALA A 291 3.68 -14.63 -10.97
CA ALA A 291 3.11 -13.81 -12.04
C ALA A 291 4.17 -13.37 -13.06
N SER A 292 5.36 -13.03 -12.59
CA SER A 292 6.46 -12.51 -13.40
C SER A 292 7.81 -12.84 -12.77
N ILE A 293 8.84 -12.88 -13.60
CA ILE A 293 10.24 -13.05 -13.19
C ILE A 293 11.11 -12.01 -13.91
N ASP A 294 12.15 -11.50 -13.26
CA ASP A 294 13.18 -10.66 -13.87
C ASP A 294 14.48 -11.43 -14.14
N MET A 295 15.43 -10.79 -14.83
CA MET A 295 16.72 -11.40 -15.16
C MET A 295 17.51 -11.79 -13.90
N SER A 296 17.47 -10.97 -12.85
CA SER A 296 18.14 -11.27 -11.58
C SER A 296 17.59 -12.55 -10.95
N GLY A 297 16.27 -12.72 -10.92
CA GLY A 297 15.61 -13.93 -10.45
C GLY A 297 16.01 -15.18 -11.24
N ILE A 298 16.07 -15.08 -12.58
CA ILE A 298 16.52 -16.19 -13.42
C ILE A 298 17.98 -16.56 -13.11
N HIS A 299 18.88 -15.58 -12.99
CA HIS A 299 20.26 -15.83 -12.62
C HIS A 299 20.40 -16.51 -11.26
N THR A 300 19.60 -16.09 -10.27
CA THR A 300 19.56 -16.73 -8.96
C THR A 300 19.08 -18.18 -9.04
N PHE A 301 18.09 -18.49 -9.91
CA PHE A 301 17.66 -19.87 -10.13
C PHE A 301 18.73 -20.72 -10.83
N ILE A 302 19.50 -20.16 -11.77
CA ILE A 302 20.64 -20.85 -12.39
C ILE A 302 21.69 -21.20 -11.33
N GLU A 303 21.98 -20.26 -10.42
CA GLU A 303 22.89 -20.50 -9.30
C GLU A 303 22.34 -21.56 -8.35
N LEU A 304 21.04 -21.51 -8.04
CA LEU A 304 20.37 -22.54 -7.24
C LEU A 304 20.52 -23.93 -7.87
N ILE A 305 20.36 -24.07 -9.20
CA ILE A 305 20.61 -25.35 -9.89
C ILE A 305 22.03 -25.86 -9.64
N ARG A 306 23.04 -24.98 -9.68
CA ARG A 306 24.44 -25.38 -9.43
C ARG A 306 24.64 -25.86 -7.99
N VAL A 307 24.07 -25.14 -7.03
CA VAL A 307 24.11 -25.51 -5.60
C VAL A 307 23.41 -26.86 -5.37
N LEU A 308 22.24 -27.07 -5.96
CA LEU A 308 21.49 -28.32 -5.83
C LEU A 308 22.21 -29.49 -6.51
N LYS A 309 22.82 -29.29 -7.68
CA LYS A 309 23.66 -30.30 -8.34
C LYS A 309 24.83 -30.74 -7.46
N GLY A 310 25.48 -29.80 -6.75
CA GLY A 310 26.55 -30.11 -5.80
C GLY A 310 26.08 -30.93 -4.57
N LYS A 311 24.78 -30.89 -4.25
CA LYS A 311 24.15 -31.70 -3.20
C LYS A 311 23.53 -33.00 -3.70
N HIS A 312 23.66 -33.33 -5.00
CA HIS A 312 22.99 -34.43 -5.70
C HIS A 312 21.45 -34.34 -5.69
N ILE A 313 20.90 -33.12 -5.60
CA ILE A 313 19.46 -32.87 -5.60
C ILE A 313 19.01 -32.43 -6.99
N LYS A 314 18.00 -33.09 -7.55
CA LYS A 314 17.41 -32.75 -8.86
C LYS A 314 16.30 -31.71 -8.68
N LEU A 315 16.32 -30.67 -9.51
CA LEU A 315 15.31 -29.62 -9.53
C LEU A 315 14.30 -29.85 -10.65
N GLY A 316 13.00 -29.72 -10.36
CA GLY A 316 11.92 -29.67 -11.33
C GLY A 316 11.09 -28.40 -11.19
N ILE A 317 10.56 -27.90 -12.30
CA ILE A 317 9.70 -26.73 -12.39
C ILE A 317 8.29 -27.19 -12.76
N VAL A 318 7.29 -26.75 -12.00
CA VAL A 318 5.88 -27.09 -12.24
C VAL A 318 5.09 -25.85 -12.62
N ASN A 319 4.33 -25.96 -13.70
CA ASN A 319 3.34 -24.99 -14.19
C ASN A 319 3.80 -23.51 -14.19
N PRO A 320 4.91 -23.16 -14.86
CA PRO A 320 5.28 -21.77 -15.04
C PRO A 320 4.25 -21.05 -15.93
N ARG A 321 3.84 -19.83 -15.54
CA ARG A 321 3.01 -18.99 -16.40
C ARG A 321 3.71 -18.66 -17.71
N ILE A 322 2.92 -18.36 -18.76
CA ILE A 322 3.43 -18.10 -20.11
C ILE A 322 4.51 -17.01 -20.12
N GLU A 323 4.26 -15.84 -19.51
CA GLU A 323 5.23 -14.75 -19.46
C GLU A 323 6.54 -15.14 -18.76
N VAL A 324 6.44 -15.98 -17.72
CA VAL A 324 7.60 -16.49 -16.97
C VAL A 324 8.37 -17.50 -17.82
N LEU A 325 7.68 -18.43 -18.48
CA LEU A 325 8.27 -19.44 -19.35
C LEU A 325 8.97 -18.82 -20.56
N GLU A 326 8.38 -17.79 -21.18
CA GLU A 326 8.98 -17.05 -22.28
C GLU A 326 10.32 -16.41 -21.85
N LYS A 327 10.33 -15.71 -20.71
CA LYS A 327 11.55 -15.11 -20.16
C LYS A 327 12.61 -16.15 -19.82
N MET A 328 12.21 -17.28 -19.22
CA MET A 328 13.12 -18.40 -18.92
C MET A 328 13.71 -19.02 -20.19
N THR A 329 12.92 -19.13 -21.26
CA THR A 329 13.38 -19.65 -22.56
C THR A 329 14.37 -18.70 -23.21
N LEU A 330 14.06 -17.40 -23.27
CA LEU A 330 14.94 -16.37 -23.83
C LEU A 330 16.27 -16.26 -23.05
N ALA A 331 16.22 -16.44 -21.73
CA ALA A 331 17.40 -16.42 -20.87
C ALA A 331 18.20 -17.75 -20.87
N LYS A 332 17.84 -18.73 -21.72
CA LYS A 332 18.46 -20.07 -21.80
C LYS A 332 18.40 -20.88 -20.50
N PHE A 333 17.49 -20.54 -19.59
CA PHE A 333 17.30 -21.29 -18.34
C PHE A 333 16.83 -22.72 -18.62
N VAL A 334 15.90 -22.87 -19.59
CA VAL A 334 15.34 -24.16 -20.00
C VAL A 334 16.43 -25.11 -20.51
N ASP A 335 17.44 -24.58 -21.20
CA ASP A 335 18.57 -25.37 -21.71
C ASP A 335 19.50 -25.85 -20.59
N VAL A 336 19.68 -25.03 -19.54
CA VAL A 336 20.54 -25.36 -18.38
C VAL A 336 19.91 -26.42 -17.48
N LEU A 337 18.60 -26.33 -17.25
CA LEU A 337 17.86 -27.28 -16.43
C LEU A 337 17.54 -28.58 -17.19
N GLY A 338 17.23 -28.46 -18.49
CA GLY A 338 16.76 -29.53 -19.34
C GLY A 338 15.23 -29.52 -19.48
N LYS A 339 14.75 -29.70 -20.70
CA LYS A 339 13.31 -29.67 -21.04
C LYS A 339 12.47 -30.71 -20.30
N GLN A 340 13.09 -31.82 -19.89
CA GLN A 340 12.45 -32.93 -19.18
C GLN A 340 12.10 -32.60 -17.72
N ALA A 341 12.67 -31.52 -17.16
CA ALA A 341 12.43 -31.10 -15.78
C ALA A 341 11.27 -30.09 -15.66
N PHE A 342 10.50 -29.88 -16.71
CA PHE A 342 9.32 -29.00 -16.73
C PHE A 342 8.05 -29.84 -16.80
N TYR A 343 7.12 -29.59 -15.89
CA TYR A 343 5.90 -30.36 -15.74
C TYR A 343 4.67 -29.44 -15.72
N LEU A 344 3.54 -29.94 -16.19
CA LEU A 344 2.29 -29.19 -16.16
C LEU A 344 1.57 -29.34 -14.81
N SER A 345 1.68 -30.49 -14.17
CA SER A 345 1.02 -30.78 -12.89
C SER A 345 1.99 -31.32 -11.84
N ILE A 346 1.65 -31.12 -10.56
CA ILE A 346 2.46 -31.60 -9.42
C ILE A 346 2.46 -33.14 -9.39
N GLU A 347 1.33 -33.78 -9.67
CA GLU A 347 1.21 -35.25 -9.68
C GLU A 347 2.11 -35.87 -10.76
N GLU A 348 2.12 -35.31 -11.98
CA GLU A 348 3.00 -35.76 -13.08
C GLU A 348 4.48 -35.63 -12.70
N ALA A 349 4.86 -34.50 -12.09
CA ALA A 349 6.21 -34.27 -11.62
C ALA A 349 6.65 -35.30 -10.56
N ILE A 350 5.77 -35.60 -9.60
CA ILE A 350 6.05 -36.60 -8.55
C ILE A 350 6.17 -38.01 -9.13
N GLN A 351 5.30 -38.38 -10.07
CA GLN A 351 5.37 -39.70 -10.72
C GLN A 351 6.69 -39.87 -11.48
N SER A 352 7.14 -38.84 -12.20
CA SER A 352 8.44 -38.81 -12.87
C SER A 352 9.61 -38.95 -11.88
N CYS A 353 9.55 -38.23 -10.75
CA CYS A 353 10.56 -38.33 -9.70
C CYS A 353 10.62 -39.75 -9.09
N ARG A 354 9.47 -40.34 -8.75
CA ARG A 354 9.40 -41.71 -8.22
C ARG A 354 9.96 -42.75 -9.17
N PHE A 355 9.61 -42.66 -10.45
CA PHE A 355 10.16 -43.55 -11.47
C PHE A 355 11.69 -43.45 -11.53
N THR A 356 12.23 -42.23 -11.46
CA THR A 356 13.67 -41.99 -11.47
C THR A 356 14.36 -42.60 -10.24
N MET A 357 13.78 -42.44 -9.05
CA MET A 357 14.27 -43.03 -7.80
C MET A 357 14.28 -44.56 -7.88
N ASP A 358 13.18 -45.17 -8.31
CA ASP A 358 13.06 -46.62 -8.43
C ASP A 358 14.07 -47.22 -9.43
N THR A 359 14.39 -46.50 -10.51
CA THR A 359 15.41 -46.94 -11.46
C THR A 359 16.82 -46.86 -10.88
N SER A 360 17.17 -45.81 -10.13
CA SER A 360 18.48 -45.73 -9.48
C SER A 360 18.69 -46.81 -8.43
N THR A 361 17.68 -47.12 -7.60
CA THR A 361 17.77 -48.18 -6.59
C THR A 361 17.95 -49.57 -7.23
N LYS A 362 17.31 -49.81 -8.38
CA LYS A 362 17.45 -51.07 -9.12
C LYS A 362 18.81 -51.23 -9.79
N GLU A 363 19.40 -50.15 -10.31
CA GLU A 363 20.76 -50.18 -10.89
C GLU A 363 21.83 -50.41 -9.82
N GLU A 364 21.68 -49.82 -8.63
CA GLU A 364 22.57 -50.06 -7.49
C GLU A 364 22.49 -51.51 -6.98
N ALA A 365 21.28 -52.07 -6.88
CA ALA A 365 21.08 -53.47 -6.47
C ALA A 365 21.62 -54.48 -7.50
N TRP A 366 21.50 -54.20 -8.80
CA TRP A 366 22.06 -55.04 -9.88
C TRP A 366 23.58 -54.91 -10.00
N GLY A 367 24.14 -53.75 -9.65
CA GLY A 367 25.58 -53.53 -9.56
C GLY A 367 26.21 -54.34 -8.42
N SER A 368 25.56 -54.42 -7.25
CA SER A 368 26.09 -55.18 -6.10
C SER A 368 26.02 -56.69 -6.29
N SER A 369 24.98 -57.21 -6.96
CA SER A 369 24.86 -58.64 -7.25
C SER A 369 25.94 -59.14 -8.23
N LYS A 370 26.37 -58.30 -9.19
CA LYS A 370 27.47 -58.64 -10.10
C LYS A 370 28.85 -58.68 -9.45
N THR A 371 29.04 -58.00 -8.31
CA THR A 371 30.30 -58.08 -7.55
C THR A 371 30.39 -59.31 -6.66
N GLU A 372 29.27 -59.96 -6.32
CA GLU A 372 29.29 -61.23 -5.57
C GLU A 372 29.54 -62.45 -6.47
N ASP A 373 29.24 -62.36 -7.78
CA ASP A 373 29.45 -63.45 -8.76
C ASP A 373 30.87 -63.47 -9.39
N VAL A 374 31.81 -62.64 -8.93
CA VAL A 374 33.20 -62.55 -9.46
C VAL A 374 34.25 -62.74 -8.36
N VAL A 375 33.97 -63.57 -7.35
CA VAL A 375 34.97 -64.02 -6.36
C VAL A 375 35.35 -65.47 -6.60
#